data_AF-A0AAU3NWB6-F1
#
_entry.id   AF-A0AAU3NWB6-F1
#
_cell.length_a   1.000
_cell.length_b   1.000
_cell.length_c   1.000
_cell.angle_alpha   90.00
_cell.angle_beta   90.00
_cell.angle_gamma   90.00
#
_symmetry.space_group_name_H-M   'P 1'
#
loop_
_entity.id
_entity.type
_entity.pdbx_description
1 polymer ?
#
loop_
_entity_poly.entity_id
_entity_poly.type
_entity_poly.pdbx_seq_one_letter_code
_entity_poly.pdbx_strand_id
1 'polypeptide(L)'
;MLEDYAMLIATDEAGRVVRRPSKPAIGRMLANLQRGNAHLVLERTEEDMEGSWYVQVLLRDDNTYQLEFRDGVAAEHYQTRTIAQAKVLTVMLGWAAGKADWKDGFMWNNIGSQFEAVLAVPALALPVCSSPATSAEPAN
;
A
#
# COMPACT_ATOMS: atom_id res chain seq x y z
N MET A 1 -24.60 16.47 1.56
CA MET A 1 -24.41 15.56 2.70
C MET A 1 -24.32 14.14 2.15
N LEU A 2 -23.21 13.88 1.45
CA LEU A 2 -22.82 12.57 0.94
C LEU A 2 -21.35 12.49 1.31
N GLU A 3 -21.06 11.77 2.39
CA GLU A 3 -19.71 11.29 2.68
C GLU A 3 -19.45 10.18 1.67
N ASP A 4 -19.22 10.55 0.41
CA ASP A 4 -18.95 9.61 -0.67
C ASP A 4 -17.70 8.82 -0.30
N TYR A 5 -17.95 7.53 -0.07
CA TYR A 5 -17.20 6.65 0.79
C TYR A 5 -15.86 6.29 0.16
N ALA A 6 -14.80 7.03 0.50
CA ALA A 6 -13.46 6.46 0.41
C ALA A 6 -13.46 5.18 1.28
N MET A 7 -13.43 4.02 0.64
CA MET A 7 -13.37 2.75 1.36
C MET A 7 -11.94 2.57 1.83
N LEU A 8 -11.65 3.19 2.97
CA LEU A 8 -10.34 3.16 3.57
C LEU A 8 -10.20 1.93 4.47
N ILE A 9 -9.04 1.29 4.38
CA ILE A 9 -8.61 0.25 5.32
C ILE A 9 -7.31 0.73 5.98
N ALA A 10 -7.26 0.68 7.31
CA ALA A 10 -6.04 0.86 8.07
C ALA A 10 -5.52 -0.48 8.57
N THR A 11 -4.24 -0.74 8.35
CA THR A 11 -3.55 -1.96 8.81
C THR A 11 -2.27 -1.58 9.53
N ASP A 12 -2.05 -2.13 10.73
CA ASP A 12 -0.77 -2.02 11.44
C ASP A 12 0.05 -3.32 11.35
N GLU A 13 1.31 -3.26 11.77
CA GLU A 13 2.22 -4.42 11.74
C GLU A 13 1.73 -5.60 12.58
N ALA A 14 1.00 -5.33 13.66
CA ALA A 14 0.39 -6.36 14.50
C ALA A 14 -0.77 -7.11 13.80
N GLY A 15 -1.09 -6.74 12.55
CA GLY A 15 -2.16 -7.34 11.76
C GLY A 15 -3.54 -6.82 12.12
N ARG A 16 -3.65 -5.73 12.89
CA ARG A 16 -4.94 -5.12 13.20
C ARG A 16 -5.47 -4.42 11.96
N VAL A 17 -6.66 -4.82 11.53
CA VAL A 17 -7.36 -4.21 10.39
C VAL A 17 -8.55 -3.39 10.89
N VAL A 18 -8.61 -2.11 10.50
CA VAL A 18 -9.73 -1.21 10.78
C VAL A 18 -10.31 -0.70 9.47
N ARG A 19 -11.52 -1.16 9.14
CA ARG A 19 -12.27 -0.68 7.96
C ARG A 19 -12.95 0.65 8.28
N ARG A 20 -12.98 1.57 7.30
CA ARG A 20 -13.50 2.94 7.44
C ARG A 20 -12.94 3.63 8.71
N PRO A 21 -11.59 3.69 8.86
CA PRO A 21 -10.98 4.23 10.06
C PRO A 21 -11.35 5.71 10.24
N SER A 22 -11.85 6.07 11.42
CA SER A 22 -12.09 7.46 11.78
C SER A 22 -10.78 8.21 12.04
N LYS A 23 -10.78 9.56 11.94
CA LYS A 23 -9.59 10.38 12.24
C LYS A 23 -8.97 10.06 13.61
N PRO A 24 -9.75 9.90 14.70
CA PRO A 24 -9.20 9.47 15.99
C PRO A 24 -8.63 8.05 15.98
N ALA A 25 -9.18 7.13 15.18
CA ALA A 25 -8.62 5.78 15.05
C ALA A 25 -7.24 5.80 14.39
N ILE A 26 -7.09 6.55 13.28
CA ILE A 26 -5.81 6.75 12.60
C ILE A 26 -4.79 7.38 13.57
N GLY A 27 -5.17 8.43 14.29
CA GLY A 27 -4.32 9.08 15.28
C GLY A 27 -3.84 8.15 16.40
N ARG A 28 -4.73 7.28 16.91
CA ARG A 28 -4.35 6.28 17.92
C ARG A 28 -3.42 5.20 17.37
N MET A 29 -3.67 4.71 16.16
CA MET A 29 -2.80 3.70 15.54
C MET A 29 -1.40 4.27 15.29
N LEU A 30 -1.31 5.52 14.83
CA LEU A 30 -0.04 6.23 14.66
C LEU A 30 0.69 6.48 16.00
N ALA A 31 -0.05 6.82 17.05
CA ALA A 31 0.52 7.02 18.39
C ALA A 31 1.05 5.71 19.00
N ASN A 32 0.51 4.57 18.58
CA ASN A 32 0.91 3.23 19.04
C ASN A 32 2.11 2.66 18.26
N LEU A 33 2.72 3.43 17.36
CA LEU A 33 3.91 2.96 16.65
C LEU A 33 5.09 2.83 17.63
N GLN A 34 5.71 1.66 17.61
CA GLN A 34 6.86 1.32 18.45
C GLN A 34 7.63 0.16 17.82
N ARG A 35 8.77 -0.23 18.38
CA ARG A 35 9.47 -1.46 17.95
C ARG A 35 8.54 -2.67 18.12
N GLY A 36 8.36 -3.45 17.05
CA GLY A 36 7.41 -4.58 16.99
C GLY A 36 5.97 -4.18 16.64
N ASN A 37 5.69 -2.88 16.44
CA ASN A 37 4.51 -2.37 15.77
C ASN A 37 4.89 -1.08 15.03
N ALA A 38 5.83 -1.19 14.10
CA ALA A 38 6.58 -0.06 13.57
C ALA A 38 5.88 0.63 12.41
N HIS A 39 4.89 0.00 11.76
CA HIS A 39 4.23 0.60 10.61
C HIS A 39 2.70 0.64 10.68
N LEU A 40 2.15 1.60 9.94
CA LEU A 40 0.73 1.79 9.69
C LEU A 40 0.54 2.11 8.21
N VAL A 41 -0.36 1.38 7.55
CA VAL A 41 -0.78 1.59 6.16
C VAL A 41 -2.23 2.05 6.14
N LEU A 42 -2.53 3.07 5.34
CA LEU A 42 -3.89 3.39 4.91
C LEU A 42 -4.00 3.12 3.41
N GLU A 43 -5.01 2.36 3.02
CA GLU A 43 -5.24 1.94 1.64
C GLU A 43 -6.66 2.31 1.20
N ARG A 44 -6.80 2.74 -0.06
CA ARG A 44 -8.10 2.91 -0.73
C ARG A 44 -8.46 1.63 -1.44
N THR A 45 -9.64 1.09 -1.17
CA THR A 45 -10.12 -0.18 -1.71
C THR A 45 -11.46 -0.01 -2.41
N GLU A 46 -11.62 1.07 -3.17
CA GLU A 46 -12.82 1.32 -3.97
C GLU A 46 -12.87 0.31 -5.14
N GLU A 47 -14.04 -0.29 -5.42
CA GLU A 47 -14.14 -1.45 -6.35
C GLU A 47 -13.68 -1.14 -7.78
N ASP A 48 -13.81 0.11 -8.22
CA ASP A 48 -13.43 0.56 -9.57
C ASP A 48 -12.01 1.16 -9.63
N MET A 49 -11.23 1.09 -8.55
CA MET A 49 -9.87 1.61 -8.52
C MET A 49 -8.85 0.53 -8.90
N GLU A 50 -8.31 0.64 -10.11
CA GLU A 50 -7.15 -0.14 -10.52
C GLU A 50 -5.86 0.37 -9.86
N GLY A 51 -4.93 -0.56 -9.59
CA GLY A 51 -3.62 -0.25 -9.03
C GLY A 51 -3.56 -0.30 -7.51
N SER A 52 -2.51 0.30 -6.94
CA SER A 52 -2.23 0.32 -5.50
C SER A 52 -2.18 1.76 -5.01
N TRP A 53 -3.15 2.11 -4.16
CA TRP A 53 -3.34 3.47 -3.66
C TRP A 53 -3.25 3.48 -2.14
N TYR A 54 -2.09 3.86 -1.62
CA TYR A 54 -1.85 3.85 -0.19
C TYR A 54 -0.98 5.01 0.27
N VAL A 55 -1.08 5.31 1.56
CA VAL A 55 -0.07 6.03 2.32
C VAL A 55 0.37 5.16 3.50
N GLN A 56 1.67 5.03 3.69
CA GLN A 56 2.29 4.26 4.75
C GLN A 56 3.19 5.14 5.59
N VAL A 57 3.26 4.85 6.88
CA VAL A 57 4.33 5.29 7.75
C VAL A 57 5.06 4.09 8.34
N LEU A 58 6.39 4.20 8.43
CA LEU A 58 7.26 3.30 9.16
C LEU A 58 8.09 4.11 10.17
N LEU A 59 8.03 3.72 11.44
CA LEU A 59 8.95 4.16 12.49
C LEU A 59 10.26 3.37 12.36
N ARG A 60 11.33 4.07 12.02
CA ARG A 60 12.68 3.51 11.87
C ARG A 60 13.37 3.37 13.23
N ASP A 61 14.41 2.54 13.27
CA ASP A 61 15.24 2.34 14.48
C ASP A 61 16.00 3.60 14.94
N ASP A 62 16.18 4.58 14.05
CA ASP A 62 16.78 5.89 14.37
C ASP A 62 15.75 6.91 14.88
N ASN A 63 14.56 6.45 15.28
CA ASN A 63 13.43 7.26 15.73
C ASN A 63 12.91 8.27 14.70
N THR A 64 13.20 8.06 13.42
CA THR A 64 12.58 8.83 12.33
C THR A 64 11.35 8.14 11.78
N TYR A 65 10.38 8.93 11.32
CA TYR A 65 9.24 8.46 10.55
C TYR A 65 9.57 8.55 9.07
N GLN A 66 9.52 7.42 8.40
CA GLN A 66 9.49 7.35 6.95
C GLN A 66 8.03 7.34 6.49
N LEU A 67 7.65 8.31 5.69
CA LEU A 67 6.37 8.28 4.98
C LEU A 67 6.59 7.83 3.55
N GLU A 68 5.68 7.01 3.06
CA GLU A 68 5.59 6.60 1.68
C GLU A 68 4.16 6.72 1.18
N PHE A 69 3.99 6.94 -0.11
CA PHE A 69 2.71 6.77 -0.76
C PHE A 69 2.88 6.21 -2.16
N ARG A 70 1.83 5.57 -2.66
CA ARG A 70 1.72 5.14 -4.05
C ARG A 70 0.45 5.67 -4.69
N ASP A 71 0.60 6.22 -5.90
CA ASP A 71 -0.46 6.84 -6.70
C ASP A 71 -0.85 5.88 -7.85
N GLY A 72 -1.42 4.74 -7.49
CA GLY A 72 -1.92 3.73 -8.42
C GLY A 72 -0.86 2.79 -9.00
N VAL A 73 0.27 3.28 -9.51
CA VAL A 73 1.29 2.45 -10.17
C VAL A 73 2.63 2.45 -9.44
N ALA A 74 3.47 1.44 -9.70
CA ALA A 74 4.78 1.32 -9.06
C ALA A 74 5.71 2.51 -9.37
N ALA A 75 5.65 3.07 -10.59
CA ALA A 75 6.41 4.26 -10.98
C ALA A 75 6.06 5.50 -10.15
N GLU A 76 4.82 5.58 -9.67
CA GLU A 76 4.28 6.68 -8.88
C GLU A 76 4.38 6.35 -7.38
N HIS A 77 5.57 5.96 -6.94
CA HIS A 77 5.88 5.65 -5.54
C HIS A 77 6.86 6.68 -5.00
N TYR A 78 6.50 7.30 -3.89
CA TYR A 78 7.22 8.43 -3.32
C TYR A 78 7.52 8.21 -1.85
N GLN A 79 8.62 8.80 -1.37
CA GLN A 79 9.08 8.69 0.00
C GLN A 79 9.60 10.02 0.55
N THR A 80 9.38 10.26 1.83
CA THR A 80 10.05 11.31 2.60
C THR A 80 10.34 10.85 4.04
N ARG A 81 11.09 11.65 4.80
CA ARG A 81 11.43 11.38 6.21
C ARG A 81 11.24 12.60 7.09
N THR A 82 10.87 12.35 8.34
CA THR A 82 10.66 13.41 9.33
C THR A 82 10.81 12.85 10.75
N ILE A 83 11.15 13.72 11.70
CA ILE A 83 11.08 13.39 13.13
C ILE A 83 9.74 13.82 13.77
N ALA A 84 8.91 14.55 13.03
CA ALA A 84 7.69 15.16 13.57
C ALA A 84 6.45 14.28 13.32
N GLN A 85 6.03 13.51 14.33
CA GLN A 85 4.81 12.68 14.28
C GLN A 85 3.55 13.49 13.95
N ALA A 86 3.45 14.74 14.42
CA ALA A 86 2.31 15.62 14.10
C ALA A 86 2.21 15.93 12.60
N LYS A 87 3.34 16.06 11.89
CA LYS A 87 3.34 16.24 10.43
C LYS A 87 2.93 14.96 9.71
N VAL A 88 3.37 13.80 10.20
CA VAL A 88 2.93 12.48 9.69
C VAL A 88 1.42 12.38 9.76
N LEU A 89 0.83 12.66 10.94
CA LEU A 89 -0.61 12.60 11.15
C LEU A 89 -1.36 13.52 10.18
N THR A 90 -0.86 14.74 9.99
CA THR A 90 -1.46 15.72 9.08
C THR A 90 -1.52 15.19 7.65
N VAL A 91 -0.43 14.60 7.16
CA VAL A 91 -0.37 13.98 5.82
C VAL A 91 -1.34 12.82 5.70
N MET A 92 -1.32 11.88 6.65
CA MET A 92 -2.18 10.69 6.59
C MET A 92 -3.67 11.06 6.61
N LEU A 93 -4.06 12.03 7.43
CA LEU A 93 -5.44 12.53 7.48
C LEU A 93 -5.82 13.33 6.22
N GLY A 94 -4.88 14.09 5.66
CA GLY A 94 -5.08 14.84 4.41
C GLY A 94 -5.30 13.91 3.22
N TRP A 95 -4.46 12.87 3.10
CA TRP A 95 -4.58 11.82 2.09
C TRP A 95 -5.90 11.05 2.22
N ALA A 96 -6.24 10.62 3.44
CA ALA A 96 -7.49 9.93 3.73
C ALA A 96 -8.72 10.77 3.36
N ALA A 97 -8.65 12.09 3.58
CA ALA A 97 -9.72 13.02 3.22
C ALA A 97 -9.72 13.44 1.74
N GLY A 98 -8.77 12.96 0.92
CA GLY A 98 -8.68 13.31 -0.51
C GLY A 98 -8.36 14.78 -0.77
N LYS A 99 -7.66 15.47 0.16
CA LYS A 99 -7.34 16.90 -0.02
C LYS A 99 -6.28 17.11 -1.10
N ALA A 100 -6.41 18.10 -1.97
CA ALA A 100 -5.40 18.32 -3.02
C ALA A 100 -4.00 18.71 -2.47
N ASP A 101 -3.95 19.34 -1.29
CA ASP A 101 -2.74 19.93 -0.68
C ASP A 101 -2.03 19.02 0.33
N TRP A 102 -2.45 17.75 0.47
CA TRP A 102 -1.89 16.88 1.51
C TRP A 102 -0.38 16.62 1.34
N LYS A 103 0.15 16.74 0.12
CA LYS A 103 1.57 16.51 -0.22
C LYS A 103 2.48 17.70 0.15
N ASP A 104 1.94 18.91 0.27
CA ASP A 104 2.71 20.17 0.27
C ASP A 104 3.65 20.35 1.47
N GLY A 105 3.42 19.61 2.56
CA GLY A 105 4.22 19.68 3.78
C GLY A 105 5.61 19.05 3.69
N PHE A 106 5.95 18.39 2.58
CA PHE A 106 7.19 17.64 2.41
C PHE A 106 7.77 17.77 1.00
N MET A 107 9.10 17.63 0.93
CA MET A 107 9.77 17.27 -0.31
C MET A 107 9.74 15.74 -0.45
N TRP A 108 9.12 15.26 -1.52
CA TRP A 108 8.95 13.85 -1.81
C TRP A 108 9.98 13.40 -2.84
N ASN A 109 10.65 12.30 -2.55
CA ASN A 109 11.56 11.65 -3.50
C ASN A 109 10.77 10.56 -4.23
N ASN A 110 10.73 10.60 -5.55
CA ASN A 110 10.21 9.47 -6.34
C ASN A 110 11.21 8.30 -6.21
N ILE A 111 10.69 7.15 -5.77
CA ILE A 111 11.41 5.89 -5.61
C ILE A 111 10.86 4.80 -6.52
N GLY A 112 9.95 5.13 -7.44
CA GLY A 112 9.22 4.16 -8.26
C GLY A 112 10.11 3.29 -9.15
N SER A 113 11.24 3.82 -9.61
CA SER A 113 12.26 3.04 -10.35
C SER A 113 12.78 1.81 -9.60
N GLN A 114 12.68 1.78 -8.27
CA GLN A 114 13.08 0.63 -7.44
C GLN A 114 12.02 -0.48 -7.42
N PHE A 115 10.81 -0.18 -7.89
CA PHE A 115 9.63 -1.06 -7.84
C PHE A 115 9.05 -1.36 -9.23
N GLU A 116 9.64 -0.79 -10.29
CA GLU A 116 9.40 -1.20 -11.67
C GLU A 116 9.77 -2.69 -11.80
N ALA A 117 8.78 -3.54 -12.05
CA ALA A 117 9.05 -4.92 -12.44
C ALA A 117 9.82 -4.87 -13.76
N VAL A 118 11.03 -5.44 -13.77
CA VAL A 118 11.81 -5.67 -14.99
C VAL A 118 11.00 -6.59 -15.91
N LEU A 119 10.14 -6.04 -16.75
CA LEU A 119 9.52 -6.74 -17.87
C LEU A 119 10.52 -6.75 -19.04
N ALA A 120 11.65 -7.42 -18.83
CA ALA A 120 12.47 -7.91 -19.94
C ALA A 120 12.09 -9.37 -20.18
N VAL A 121 11.05 -9.61 -20.98
CA VAL A 121 10.75 -10.95 -21.52
C VAL A 121 11.34 -11.02 -22.92
N PRO A 122 12.19 -12.01 -23.28
CA PRO A 122 12.14 -12.57 -24.61
C PRO A 122 11.17 -13.74 -24.59
N ALA A 123 10.12 -13.65 -25.41
CA ALA A 123 9.28 -14.77 -25.74
C ALA A 123 10.13 -15.88 -26.36
N LEU A 124 10.22 -17.06 -25.73
CA LEU A 124 10.68 -18.28 -26.39
C LEU A 124 10.00 -19.53 -25.79
N ALA A 125 9.06 -20.04 -26.60
CA ALA A 125 8.65 -21.43 -26.77
C ALA A 125 8.18 -22.23 -25.54
N LEU A 126 6.86 -22.28 -25.35
CA LEU A 126 6.22 -23.46 -24.77
C LEU A 126 6.08 -24.54 -25.87
N PRO A 127 6.57 -25.77 -25.69
CA PRO A 127 6.08 -26.88 -26.50
C PRO A 127 4.65 -27.23 -26.06
N VAL A 128 3.78 -27.33 -27.07
CA VAL A 128 2.38 -27.72 -27.00
C VAL A 128 2.19 -29.13 -26.44
N CYS A 129 1.10 -29.26 -25.69
CA CYS A 129 0.41 -30.46 -25.20
C CYS A 129 0.54 -31.71 -26.09
N SER A 130 0.73 -32.88 -25.46
CA SER A 130 0.10 -34.16 -25.89
C SER A 130 0.22 -35.20 -24.77
N SER A 131 -0.83 -35.33 -23.96
CA SER A 131 -1.13 -36.58 -23.25
C SER A 131 -1.98 -37.46 -24.17
N PRO A 132 -1.74 -38.76 -24.27
CA PRO A 132 -2.80 -39.71 -24.56
C PRO A 132 -3.35 -40.27 -23.23
N ALA A 133 -4.61 -39.95 -22.95
CA ALA A 133 -5.45 -40.82 -22.16
C ALA A 133 -5.89 -41.99 -23.05
N THR A 134 -5.67 -43.22 -22.62
CA THR A 134 -6.56 -44.32 -22.99
C THR A 134 -6.84 -45.14 -21.75
N SER A 135 -8.13 -45.35 -21.49
CA SER A 135 -8.70 -46.16 -20.42
C SER A 135 -9.31 -47.42 -21.04
N ALA A 136 -9.42 -48.46 -20.21
CA ALA A 136 -10.24 -49.69 -20.33
C ALA A 136 -9.67 -50.96 -21.05
N GLU A 137 -9.26 -51.94 -20.21
CA GLU A 137 -9.73 -53.36 -20.03
C GLU A 137 -10.11 -54.29 -21.22
N PRO A 138 -10.30 -55.64 -21.05
CA PRO A 138 -9.92 -56.58 -19.97
C PRO A 138 -9.32 -57.96 -20.44
N ALA A 139 -8.98 -58.78 -19.43
CA ALA A 139 -8.90 -60.26 -19.32
C ALA A 139 -8.76 -61.18 -20.56
N ASN A 140 -7.77 -62.08 -20.49
CA ASN A 140 -7.95 -63.54 -20.58
C ASN A 140 -6.84 -64.27 -19.80
#